data_AF-A0A1C3ETC6-F1
#
_entry.id   AF-A0A1C3ETC6-F1
#
_cell.length_a   1.000
_cell.length_b   1.000
_cell.length_c   1.000
_cell.angle_alpha   90.00
_cell.angle_beta   90.00
_cell.angle_gamma   90.00
#
_symmetry.space_group_name_H-M   'P 1'
#
loop_
_entity.id
_entity.type
_entity.pdbx_description
1 polymer ?
#
loop_
_entity_poly.entity_id
_entity_poly.type
_entity_poly.pdbx_seq_one_letter_code
_entity_poly.pdbx_strand_id
1 'polypeptide(L)'
;MLALLVFLLQLGKLFAPLLLLSILVVAVYFYIYGAFRLGRPVGSIAVLLLFGAVGWIGIVQFRAHTSHTEFVQSLSRFDTVTVQTHSMLPSAPIEQISLKNNVSDADLQALVSMPQLQHVTHVYLDDCDITDSGLSLVDRWPHLEYVYIESRLITDSAIVDFIKQHPQCSVIPPGRKLW
;
A
#
# COMPACT_ATOMS: atom_id res chain seq x y z
N MET A 1 -15.65 5.95 20.93
CA MET A 1 -15.57 4.80 21.86
C MET A 1 -15.55 3.45 21.11
N LEU A 2 -16.44 3.20 20.14
CA LEU A 2 -16.43 1.96 19.34
C LEU A 2 -15.15 1.77 18.49
N ALA A 3 -14.65 2.84 17.85
CA ALA A 3 -13.44 2.78 17.01
C ALA A 3 -12.17 2.41 17.82
N LEU A 4 -12.06 2.91 19.05
CA LEU A 4 -10.95 2.57 19.95
C LEU A 4 -10.99 1.09 20.36
N LEU A 5 -12.17 0.52 20.55
CA LEU A 5 -12.37 -0.86 20.95
C LEU A 5 -12.06 -1.83 19.79
N VAL A 6 -12.46 -1.47 18.57
CA VAL A 6 -12.09 -2.20 17.34
C VAL A 6 -10.59 -2.12 17.08
N PHE A 7 -9.99 -0.94 17.29
CA PHE A 7 -8.54 -0.74 17.19
C PHE A 7 -7.77 -1.58 18.21
N LEU A 8 -8.21 -1.62 19.47
CA LEU A 8 -7.63 -2.46 20.52
C LEU A 8 -7.78 -3.96 20.22
N LEU A 9 -8.90 -4.38 19.62
CA LEU A 9 -9.14 -5.76 19.18
C LEU A 9 -8.25 -6.16 17.99
N GLN A 10 -8.01 -5.26 17.04
CA GLN A 10 -7.11 -5.48 15.91
C GLN A 10 -5.64 -5.52 16.34
N LEU A 11 -5.23 -4.64 17.28
CA LEU A 11 -3.93 -4.73 17.93
C LEU A 11 -3.74 -6.11 18.57
N GLY A 12 -4.73 -6.58 19.35
CA GLY A 12 -4.66 -7.90 19.98
C GLY A 12 -4.36 -9.04 18.99
N LYS A 13 -4.96 -9.03 17.80
CA LYS A 13 -4.77 -10.09 16.79
C LYS A 13 -3.40 -10.05 16.10
N LEU A 14 -2.82 -8.86 15.91
CA LEU A 14 -1.48 -8.67 15.33
C LEU A 14 -0.37 -8.95 16.35
N PHE A 15 -0.57 -8.53 17.60
CA PHE A 15 0.42 -8.70 18.67
C PHE A 15 0.40 -10.10 19.28
N ALA A 16 -0.73 -10.81 19.30
CA ALA A 16 -0.84 -12.17 19.85
C ALA A 16 0.18 -13.18 19.28
N PRO A 17 0.37 -13.33 17.95
CA PRO A 17 1.34 -14.28 17.42
C PRO A 17 2.80 -13.86 17.73
N LEU A 18 3.10 -12.56 17.75
CA LEU A 18 4.42 -12.04 18.12
C LEU A 18 4.73 -12.25 19.61
N LEU A 19 3.72 -12.14 20.48
CA LEU A 19 3.84 -12.37 21.92
C LEU A 19 3.97 -13.86 22.24
N LEU A 20 3.25 -14.73 21.51
CA LEU A 20 3.46 -16.18 21.57
C LEU A 20 4.86 -16.58 21.10
N LEU A 21 5.34 -15.98 20.00
CA LEU A 21 6.69 -16.20 19.49
C LEU A 21 7.76 -15.75 20.50
N SER A 22 7.57 -14.59 21.15
CA SER A 22 8.52 -14.10 22.16
C SER A 22 8.53 -14.97 23.42
N ILE A 23 7.37 -15.43 23.89
CA ILE A 23 7.27 -16.40 24.99
C ILE A 23 7.96 -17.72 24.62
N LEU A 24 7.77 -18.20 23.40
CA LEU A 24 8.38 -19.44 22.91
C LEU A 24 9.90 -19.30 22.81
N VAL A 25 10.41 -18.17 22.32
CA VAL A 25 11.85 -17.86 22.29
C VAL A 25 12.45 -17.82 23.69
N VAL A 26 11.75 -17.21 24.66
CA VAL A 26 12.19 -17.18 26.06
C VAL A 26 12.16 -18.57 26.69
N ALA A 27 11.14 -19.38 26.41
CA ALA A 27 11.02 -20.74 26.91
C ALA A 27 12.12 -21.66 26.34
N VAL A 28 12.38 -21.56 25.03
CA VAL A 28 13.47 -22.29 24.35
C VAL A 28 14.83 -21.83 24.88
N TYR A 29 15.01 -20.53 25.13
CA TYR A 29 16.23 -20.01 25.75
C TYR A 29 16.43 -20.60 27.15
N PHE A 30 15.44 -20.58 28.03
CA PHE A 30 15.53 -21.17 29.37
C PHE A 30 15.80 -22.69 29.32
N TYR A 31 15.18 -23.40 28.36
CA TYR A 31 15.42 -24.82 28.13
C TYR A 31 16.87 -25.09 27.71
N ILE A 32 17.40 -24.31 26.76
CA ILE A 32 18.79 -24.41 26.31
C ILE A 32 19.76 -23.96 27.42
N TYR A 33 19.42 -22.96 28.23
CA TYR A 33 20.21 -22.49 29.37
C TYR A 33 20.30 -23.53 30.49
N GLY A 34 19.21 -24.27 30.73
CA GLY A 34 19.20 -25.41 31.63
C GLY A 34 20.01 -26.59 31.10
N ALA A 35 20.01 -26.78 29.77
CA ALA A 35 20.71 -27.88 29.11
C ALA A 35 22.22 -27.64 28.88
N PHE A 36 22.64 -26.38 28.66
CA PHE A 36 24.02 -26.01 28.36
C PHE A 36 24.52 -24.99 29.37
N ARG A 37 25.55 -25.34 30.16
CA ARG A 37 26.28 -24.46 31.09
C ARG A 37 27.09 -23.36 30.36
N LEU A 38 26.46 -22.55 29.51
CA LEU A 38 27.11 -21.37 28.92
C LEU A 38 27.23 -20.25 29.96
N GLY A 39 28.33 -19.49 29.89
CA GLY A 39 28.65 -18.42 30.83
C GLY A 39 27.55 -17.35 30.97
N ARG A 40 27.22 -17.02 32.22
CA ARG A 40 26.11 -16.15 32.67
C ARG A 40 25.90 -14.80 31.93
N PRO A 41 26.94 -14.06 31.47
CA PRO A 41 26.70 -12.74 30.87
C PRO A 41 26.34 -12.79 29.37
N VAL A 42 26.91 -13.73 28.61
CA VAL A 42 26.78 -13.77 27.14
C VAL A 42 25.34 -14.06 26.72
N GLY A 43 24.69 -14.98 27.42
CA GLY A 43 23.30 -15.31 27.14
C GLY A 43 22.33 -14.17 27.47
N SER A 44 22.58 -13.38 28.51
CA SER A 44 21.68 -12.30 28.93
C SER A 44 21.69 -11.17 27.91
N ILE A 45 22.86 -10.87 27.33
CA ILE A 45 23.03 -9.89 26.25
C ILE A 45 22.30 -10.35 24.99
N ALA A 46 22.39 -11.64 24.62
CA ALA A 46 21.71 -12.18 23.44
C ALA A 46 20.17 -12.04 23.54
N VAL A 47 19.59 -12.26 24.72
CA VAL A 47 18.14 -12.08 24.96
C VAL A 47 17.74 -10.61 24.83
N LEU A 48 18.50 -9.70 25.41
CA LEU A 48 18.23 -8.26 25.32
C LEU A 48 18.30 -7.75 23.86
N LEU A 49 19.24 -8.26 23.07
CA LEU A 49 19.35 -7.93 21.65
C LEU A 49 18.15 -8.47 20.85
N LEU A 50 17.69 -9.70 21.13
CA LEU A 50 16.49 -10.26 20.50
C LEU A 50 15.24 -9.46 20.85
N PHE A 51 15.04 -9.09 22.12
CA PHE A 51 13.92 -8.24 22.54
C PHE A 51 13.97 -6.86 21.87
N GLY A 52 15.16 -6.25 21.79
CA GLY A 52 15.37 -4.99 21.09
C GLY A 52 15.05 -5.09 19.60
N ALA A 53 15.47 -6.17 18.94
CA ALA A 53 15.18 -6.41 17.52
C ALA A 53 13.67 -6.62 17.27
N VAL A 54 12.99 -7.43 18.08
CA VAL A 54 11.54 -7.65 17.96
C VAL A 54 10.77 -6.37 18.25
N GLY A 55 11.16 -5.61 19.29
CA GLY A 55 10.56 -4.31 19.60
C GLY A 55 10.76 -3.30 18.47
N TRP A 56 11.94 -3.24 17.88
CA TRP A 56 12.24 -2.39 16.73
C TRP A 56 11.39 -2.75 15.51
N ILE A 57 11.29 -4.05 15.17
CA ILE A 57 10.44 -4.55 14.09
C ILE A 57 8.98 -4.17 14.34
N GLY A 58 8.49 -4.33 15.59
CA GLY A 58 7.14 -3.94 15.98
C GLY A 58 6.87 -2.44 15.81
N ILE A 59 7.83 -1.58 16.19
CA ILE A 59 7.71 -0.13 16.02
C ILE A 59 7.69 0.26 14.53
N VAL A 60 8.55 -0.34 13.71
CA VAL A 60 8.59 -0.09 12.26
C VAL A 60 7.27 -0.50 11.60
N GLN A 61 6.76 -1.68 11.93
CA GLN A 61 5.48 -2.18 11.42
C GLN A 61 4.31 -1.31 11.86
N PHE A 62 4.28 -0.88 13.12
CA PHE A 62 3.23 -0.01 13.64
C PHE A 62 3.24 1.37 12.94
N ARG A 63 4.42 1.98 12.78
CA ARG A 63 4.56 3.25 12.04
C ARG A 63 4.14 3.14 10.58
N ALA A 64 4.47 2.03 9.93
CA ALA A 64 4.03 1.77 8.56
C ALA A 64 2.50 1.68 8.52
N HIS A 65 1.89 0.89 9.40
CA HIS A 65 0.45 0.72 9.44
C HIS A 65 -0.31 2.02 9.73
N THR A 66 0.15 2.84 10.68
CA THR A 66 -0.47 4.14 10.96
C THR A 66 -0.41 5.07 9.74
N SER A 67 0.73 5.10 9.05
CA SER A 67 0.89 5.90 7.82
C SER A 67 -0.07 5.46 6.72
N HIS A 68 -0.30 4.16 6.56
CA HIS A 68 -1.29 3.63 5.62
C HIS A 68 -2.71 4.05 5.97
N THR A 69 -3.09 4.03 7.26
CA THR A 69 -4.44 4.42 7.68
C THR A 69 -4.72 5.90 7.50
N GLU A 70 -3.76 6.77 7.83
CA GLU A 70 -3.87 8.21 7.60
C GLU A 70 -3.95 8.54 6.11
N PHE A 71 -3.22 7.79 5.28
CA PHE A 71 -3.26 7.93 3.82
C PHE A 71 -4.61 7.48 3.23
N VAL A 72 -5.14 6.33 3.63
CA VAL A 72 -6.48 5.89 3.18
C VAL A 72 -7.55 6.89 3.62
N GLN A 73 -7.37 7.53 4.78
CA GLN A 73 -8.26 8.59 5.25
C GLN A 73 -8.08 9.92 4.49
N SER A 74 -6.89 10.22 3.97
CA SER A 74 -6.72 11.38 3.07
C SER A 74 -7.34 11.10 1.70
N LEU A 75 -7.33 9.84 1.26
CA LEU A 75 -8.03 9.40 0.05
C LEU A 75 -9.55 9.41 0.19
N SER A 76 -10.11 9.17 1.37
CA SER A 76 -11.56 9.29 1.60
C SER A 76 -12.08 10.72 1.45
N ARG A 77 -11.19 11.73 1.33
CA ARG A 77 -11.58 13.09 0.92
C ARG A 77 -12.08 13.12 -0.52
N PHE A 78 -11.58 12.21 -1.35
CA PHE A 78 -12.10 11.98 -2.68
C PHE A 78 -13.12 10.85 -2.55
N ASP A 79 -14.40 11.20 -2.37
CA ASP A 79 -15.53 10.27 -2.10
C ASP A 79 -15.63 9.09 -3.10
N THR A 80 -14.92 9.17 -4.22
CA THR A 80 -14.97 8.23 -5.34
C THR A 80 -13.64 7.58 -5.71
N VAL A 81 -12.57 7.77 -4.91
CA VAL A 81 -11.29 7.08 -5.12
C VAL A 81 -11.25 5.79 -4.31
N THR A 82 -11.24 4.66 -5.01
CA THR A 82 -11.08 3.34 -4.41
C THR A 82 -9.67 2.83 -4.65
N VAL A 83 -9.02 2.38 -3.59
CA VAL A 83 -7.66 1.83 -3.67
C VAL A 83 -7.71 0.36 -3.30
N GLN A 84 -7.12 -0.47 -4.17
CA GLN A 84 -7.03 -1.91 -3.95
C GLN A 84 -5.58 -2.32 -3.80
N THR A 85 -5.29 -3.06 -2.73
CA THR A 85 -4.02 -3.74 -2.51
C THR A 85 -4.21 -5.21 -2.84
N HIS A 86 -3.48 -5.76 -3.81
CA HIS A 86 -3.66 -7.13 -4.27
C HIS A 86 -3.03 -8.19 -3.33
N SER A 87 -2.64 -7.79 -2.11
CA SER A 87 -1.92 -8.61 -1.15
C SER A 87 -2.75 -8.87 0.10
N MET A 88 -2.72 -10.12 0.58
CA MET A 88 -3.30 -10.54 1.87
C MET A 88 -2.58 -9.91 3.09
N LEU A 89 -1.59 -9.05 2.87
CA LEU A 89 -0.83 -8.36 3.91
C LEU A 89 -1.29 -6.89 4.01
N PRO A 90 -1.70 -6.42 5.21
CA PRO A 90 -2.22 -5.06 5.43
C PRO A 90 -1.18 -3.92 5.26
N SER A 91 0.05 -4.24 4.86
CA SER A 91 1.15 -3.29 4.64
C SER A 91 1.71 -3.35 3.22
N ALA A 92 0.99 -3.98 2.29
CA ALA A 92 1.46 -4.05 0.91
C ALA A 92 1.37 -2.67 0.24
N PRO A 93 2.31 -2.36 -0.67
CA PRO A 93 2.23 -1.15 -1.47
C PRO A 93 0.92 -1.14 -2.27
N ILE A 94 0.42 0.06 -2.49
CA ILE A 94 -0.77 0.27 -3.30
C ILE A 94 -0.35 0.13 -4.75
N GLU A 95 -0.77 -0.98 -5.35
CA GLU A 95 -0.49 -1.30 -6.75
C GLU A 95 -1.65 -0.88 -7.66
N GLN A 96 -2.88 -0.78 -7.13
CA GLN A 96 -4.06 -0.54 -7.94
C GLN A 96 -4.88 0.64 -7.40
N ILE A 97 -5.16 1.60 -8.28
CA ILE A 97 -6.05 2.73 -8.01
C ILE A 97 -7.20 2.70 -8.99
N SER A 98 -8.42 2.80 -8.48
CA SER A 98 -9.62 3.04 -9.27
C SER A 98 -10.22 4.38 -8.90
N LEU A 99 -10.21 5.28 -9.87
CA LEU A 99 -10.83 6.59 -9.82
C LEU A 99 -12.20 6.46 -10.48
N LYS A 100 -13.24 6.87 -9.77
CA LYS A 100 -14.62 6.94 -10.30
C LYS A 100 -15.16 8.37 -10.22
N ASN A 101 -16.20 8.68 -10.98
CA ASN A 101 -17.11 9.85 -10.85
C ASN A 101 -16.51 11.17 -10.31
N ASN A 102 -16.55 12.23 -11.11
CA ASN A 102 -16.25 13.62 -10.69
C ASN A 102 -14.81 13.83 -10.18
N VAL A 103 -13.88 12.94 -10.56
CA VAL A 103 -12.44 13.14 -10.39
C VAL A 103 -11.92 13.98 -11.54
N SER A 104 -11.28 15.10 -11.22
CA SER A 104 -10.71 16.04 -12.19
C SER A 104 -9.20 15.88 -12.35
N ASP A 105 -8.62 16.54 -13.35
CA ASP A 105 -7.16 16.61 -13.55
C ASP A 105 -6.42 17.15 -12.32
N ALA A 106 -7.05 18.06 -11.55
CA ALA A 106 -6.46 18.63 -10.34
C ALA A 106 -6.35 17.58 -9.21
N ASP A 107 -7.36 16.72 -9.09
CA ASP A 107 -7.36 15.64 -8.11
C ASP A 107 -6.29 14.60 -8.49
N LEU A 108 -6.18 14.27 -9.78
CA LEU A 108 -5.14 13.38 -10.29
C LEU A 108 -3.74 13.95 -10.05
N GLN A 109 -3.55 15.26 -10.23
CA GLN A 109 -2.27 15.93 -9.93
C GLN A 109 -1.89 15.82 -8.46
N ALA A 110 -2.87 15.94 -7.56
CA ALA A 110 -2.66 15.75 -6.12
C ALA A 110 -2.26 14.30 -5.80
N LEU A 111 -2.93 13.32 -6.40
CA LEU A 111 -2.65 11.88 -6.20
C LEU A 111 -1.26 11.49 -6.67
N VAL A 112 -0.87 11.92 -7.87
CA VAL A 112 0.43 11.63 -8.45
C VAL A 112 1.60 12.21 -7.64
N SER A 113 1.35 13.29 -6.89
CA SER A 113 2.34 13.91 -6.02
C SER A 113 2.54 13.17 -4.69
N MET A 114 1.72 12.14 -4.41
CA MET A 114 1.79 11.39 -3.15
C MET A 114 2.86 10.29 -3.23
N PRO A 115 3.85 10.28 -2.31
CA PRO A 115 4.94 9.30 -2.35
C PRO A 115 4.45 7.86 -2.14
N GLN A 116 3.33 7.66 -1.45
CA GLN A 116 2.75 6.32 -1.24
C GLN A 116 2.19 5.69 -2.53
N LEU A 117 1.94 6.50 -3.58
CA LEU A 117 1.37 6.04 -4.85
C LEU A 117 2.43 5.84 -5.94
N GLN A 118 3.72 5.94 -5.63
CA GLN A 118 4.78 5.71 -6.62
C GLN A 118 4.88 4.24 -7.06
N HIS A 119 4.30 3.31 -6.30
CA HIS A 119 4.27 1.88 -6.60
C HIS A 119 3.03 1.44 -7.39
N VAL A 120 2.21 2.38 -7.87
CA VAL A 120 1.01 2.08 -8.63
C VAL A 120 1.41 1.46 -9.97
N THR A 121 0.82 0.30 -10.24
CA THR A 121 1.00 -0.47 -11.48
C THR A 121 -0.28 -0.50 -12.31
N HIS A 122 -1.46 -0.42 -11.67
CA HIS A 122 -2.75 -0.46 -12.33
C HIS A 122 -3.59 0.78 -12.01
N VAL A 123 -4.13 1.39 -13.05
CA VAL A 123 -4.98 2.57 -12.94
C VAL A 123 -6.28 2.32 -13.67
N TYR A 124 -7.41 2.54 -13.00
CA TYR A 124 -8.73 2.47 -13.58
C TYR A 124 -9.36 3.86 -13.52
N LEU A 125 -9.64 4.43 -14.69
CA LEU A 125 -10.33 5.71 -14.85
C LEU A 125 -11.75 5.40 -15.34
N ASP A 126 -12.74 5.46 -14.45
CA ASP A 126 -14.11 5.02 -14.74
C ASP A 126 -15.12 6.15 -14.50
N ASP A 127 -15.70 6.69 -15.58
CA ASP A 127 -16.60 7.84 -15.58
C ASP A 127 -16.02 9.08 -14.85
N CYS A 128 -14.73 9.35 -15.09
CA CYS A 128 -14.02 10.51 -14.54
C CYS A 128 -14.07 11.73 -15.47
N ASP A 129 -13.97 12.92 -14.88
CA ASP A 129 -13.82 14.21 -15.59
C ASP A 129 -12.34 14.51 -15.90
N ILE A 130 -11.58 13.48 -16.23
CA ILE A 130 -10.16 13.58 -16.60
C ILE A 130 -10.05 13.87 -18.09
N THR A 131 -9.23 14.87 -18.44
CA THR A 131 -8.99 15.27 -19.83
C THR A 131 -7.69 14.64 -20.39
N ASP A 132 -7.39 14.92 -21.65
CA ASP A 132 -6.11 14.57 -22.29
C ASP A 132 -4.89 15.04 -21.47
N SER A 133 -5.01 16.19 -20.81
CA SER A 133 -3.95 16.72 -19.94
C SER A 133 -3.80 15.86 -18.68
N GLY A 134 -4.91 15.43 -18.09
CA GLY A 134 -4.87 14.50 -16.97
C GLY A 134 -4.30 13.14 -17.35
N LEU A 135 -4.60 12.59 -18.54
CA LEU A 135 -3.99 11.34 -18.99
C LEU A 135 -2.45 11.42 -19.02
N SER A 136 -1.88 12.57 -19.42
CA SER A 136 -0.42 12.77 -19.39
C SER A 136 0.17 12.83 -17.96
N LEU A 137 -0.64 13.09 -16.93
CA LEU A 137 -0.19 13.05 -15.54
C LEU A 137 0.03 11.61 -15.06
N VAL A 138 -0.65 10.64 -15.67
CA VAL A 138 -0.53 9.21 -15.32
C VAL A 138 0.90 8.70 -15.57
N ASP A 139 1.62 9.29 -16.53
CA ASP A 139 3.04 9.02 -16.85
C ASP A 139 3.99 9.18 -15.66
N ARG A 140 3.59 9.96 -14.67
CA ARG A 140 4.42 10.23 -13.48
C ARG A 140 4.44 9.05 -12.51
N TRP A 141 3.63 8.02 -12.73
CA TRP A 141 3.75 6.76 -12.02
C TRP A 141 4.78 5.85 -12.72
N PRO A 142 5.99 5.68 -12.14
CA PRO A 142 7.13 5.09 -12.83
C PRO A 142 7.00 3.58 -13.10
N HIS A 143 6.03 2.92 -12.45
CA HIS A 143 5.80 1.49 -12.53
C HIS A 143 4.46 1.14 -13.17
N LEU A 144 3.88 2.07 -13.93
CA LEU A 144 2.58 1.87 -14.54
C LEU A 144 2.63 0.79 -15.64
N GLU A 145 1.86 -0.26 -15.46
CA GLU A 145 1.79 -1.41 -16.37
C GLU A 145 0.44 -1.52 -17.05
N TYR A 146 -0.63 -1.01 -16.42
CA TYR A 146 -1.98 -1.18 -16.90
C TYR A 146 -2.84 0.07 -16.67
N VAL A 147 -3.52 0.52 -17.73
CA VAL A 147 -4.47 1.64 -17.66
C VAL A 147 -5.78 1.26 -18.32
N TYR A 148 -6.86 1.33 -17.55
CA TYR A 148 -8.22 1.23 -18.05
C TYR A 148 -8.82 2.63 -18.18
N ILE A 149 -9.33 2.97 -19.37
CA ILE A 149 -9.82 4.31 -19.69
C ILE A 149 -11.28 4.25 -20.13
N GLU A 150 -12.17 4.59 -19.21
CA GLU A 150 -13.60 4.81 -19.43
C GLU A 150 -13.94 6.27 -19.04
N SER A 151 -13.25 7.23 -19.63
CA SER A 151 -13.60 8.66 -19.56
C SER A 151 -14.15 9.13 -20.91
N ARG A 152 -15.13 10.05 -20.90
CA ARG A 152 -15.63 10.69 -22.14
C ARG A 152 -14.80 11.88 -22.58
N LEU A 153 -14.05 12.51 -21.67
CA LEU A 153 -13.29 13.74 -21.93
C LEU A 153 -11.89 13.49 -22.47
N ILE A 154 -11.41 12.25 -22.40
CA ILE A 154 -10.17 11.82 -23.07
C ILE A 154 -10.47 11.55 -24.54
N THR A 155 -9.69 12.13 -25.45
CA THR A 155 -9.80 11.94 -26.89
C THR A 155 -9.13 10.64 -27.35
N ASP A 156 -9.64 10.05 -28.43
CA ASP A 156 -9.04 8.85 -29.03
C ASP A 156 -7.60 9.08 -29.47
N SER A 157 -7.30 10.30 -29.96
CA SER A 157 -5.94 10.72 -30.31
C SER A 157 -5.01 10.68 -29.10
N ALA A 158 -5.44 11.19 -27.95
CA ALA A 158 -4.61 11.18 -26.75
C ALA A 158 -4.34 9.75 -26.26
N ILE A 159 -5.33 8.85 -26.35
CA ILE A 159 -5.15 7.44 -25.99
C ILE A 159 -4.14 6.77 -26.94
N VAL A 160 -4.26 7.00 -28.24
CA VAL A 160 -3.33 6.45 -29.24
C VAL A 160 -1.91 6.97 -29.02
N ASP A 161 -1.75 8.26 -28.73
CA ASP A 161 -0.43 8.84 -28.49
C ASP A 161 0.17 8.34 -27.17
N PHE A 162 -0.64 8.16 -26.12
CA PHE A 162 -0.22 7.52 -24.88
C PHE A 162 0.26 6.08 -25.11
N ILE A 163 -0.48 5.28 -25.88
CA ILE A 163 -0.08 3.89 -26.24
C ILE A 163 1.27 3.89 -26.98
N LYS A 164 1.49 4.84 -27.90
CA LYS A 164 2.77 4.96 -28.62
C LYS A 164 3.93 5.33 -27.69
N GLN A 165 3.69 6.21 -26.72
CA GLN A 165 4.70 6.66 -25.77
C GLN A 165 5.03 5.59 -24.72
N HIS A 166 4.03 4.77 -24.35
CA HIS A 166 4.14 3.71 -23.33
C HIS A 166 3.82 2.33 -23.91
N PRO A 167 4.64 1.80 -24.82
CA PRO A 167 4.36 0.52 -25.49
C PRO A 167 4.42 -0.69 -24.53
N GLN A 168 4.98 -0.51 -23.33
CA GLN A 168 5.00 -1.53 -22.27
C GLN A 168 3.76 -1.49 -21.38
N CYS A 169 2.99 -0.40 -21.44
CA CYS A 169 1.77 -0.24 -20.67
C CYS A 169 0.57 -0.79 -21.46
N SER A 170 -0.19 -1.68 -20.86
CA SER A 170 -1.41 -2.22 -21.44
C SER A 170 -2.56 -1.23 -21.23
N VAL A 171 -3.01 -0.61 -22.31
CA VAL A 171 -4.10 0.37 -22.27
C VAL A 171 -5.38 -0.26 -22.83
N ILE A 172 -6.45 -0.24 -22.04
CA ILE A 172 -7.76 -0.76 -22.42
C ILE A 172 -8.80 0.37 -22.41
N PRO A 173 -9.24 0.84 -23.59
CA PRO A 173 -10.33 1.79 -23.73
C PRO A 173 -11.61 1.06 -24.17
N PRO A 174 -12.53 0.72 -23.24
CA PRO A 174 -13.73 -0.06 -23.55
C PRO A 174 -14.66 0.71 -24.47
N GLY A 175 -15.26 0.02 -25.44
CA GLY A 175 -16.26 0.62 -26.32
C GLY A 175 -15.73 1.65 -27.33
N ARG A 176 -14.43 1.95 -27.31
CA ARG A 176 -13.77 2.83 -28.29
C ARG A 176 -13.10 2.01 -29.38
N LYS A 177 -13.34 2.38 -30.64
CA LYS A 177 -12.71 1.75 -31.80
C LYS A 177 -11.51 2.59 -32.22
N LEU A 178 -10.34 2.26 -31.67
CA LEU A 178 -9.09 2.96 -31.96
C LEU A 178 -8.35 2.40 -33.19
N TRP A 179 -8.88 1.34 -33.79
CA TRP A 179 -8.40 0.67 -35.01
C TRP A 179 -9.52 -0.14 -35.67
#